data_AF-A0A519YEN0-F1
#
_entry.id   AF-A0A519YEN0-F1
#
_cell.length_a   1.000
_cell.length_b   1.000
_cell.length_c   1.000
_cell.angle_alpha   90.00
_cell.angle_beta   90.00
_cell.angle_gamma   90.00
#
_symmetry.space_group_name_H-M   'P 1'
#
loop_
_entity.id
_entity.type
_entity.pdbx_description
1 polymer ?
#
loop_
_entity_poly.entity_id
_entity_poly.type
_entity_poly.pdbx_seq_one_letter_code
_entity_poly.pdbx_strand_id
1 'polypeptide(L)'
;MTISADANCVETRAGTRRVLFVGSPGAGTELTQWAVLRQWASDRGMESISECEGDVVCAIATEDVLDGLCTPSDAMAMQLARARGVPCVGVRDAHLLEAAI
;
A
#
# COMPACT_ATOMS: atom_id res chain seq x y z
N MET A 1 16.03 28.49 -37.44
CA MET A 1 15.26 27.26 -37.74
C MET A 1 16.17 26.07 -37.51
N THR A 2 16.04 25.38 -36.38
CA THR A 2 16.33 23.94 -36.27
C THR A 2 15.38 23.38 -35.23
N ILE A 3 14.77 22.26 -35.56
CA ILE A 3 13.59 21.62 -34.99
C ILE A 3 14.09 20.69 -33.85
N SER A 4 13.64 20.93 -32.62
CA SER A 4 12.84 20.01 -31.78
C SER A 4 13.09 18.50 -31.92
N ALA A 5 13.18 17.89 -30.73
CA ALA A 5 12.82 16.53 -30.35
C ALA A 5 13.81 15.39 -30.66
N ASP A 6 14.61 15.04 -29.64
CA ASP A 6 14.60 13.67 -29.10
C ASP A 6 14.96 13.73 -27.60
N ALA A 7 13.95 14.12 -26.80
CA ALA A 7 13.91 13.79 -25.39
C ALA A 7 12.78 12.80 -25.21
N ASN A 8 12.84 11.67 -25.92
CA ASN A 8 12.02 10.51 -25.59
C ASN A 8 12.71 9.70 -24.48
N CYS A 9 13.14 10.39 -23.41
CA CYS A 9 13.08 9.75 -22.12
C CYS A 9 11.60 9.77 -21.78
N VAL A 10 10.88 8.73 -22.17
CA VAL A 10 9.81 8.28 -21.28
C VAL A 10 10.57 7.95 -19.99
N GLU A 11 10.75 8.95 -19.13
CA GLU A 11 10.68 8.73 -17.71
C GLU A 11 9.34 8.05 -17.58
N THR A 12 9.34 6.71 -17.66
CA THR A 12 8.44 5.91 -16.88
C THR A 12 8.49 6.62 -15.54
N ARG A 13 7.43 7.39 -15.24
CA ARG A 13 7.17 7.91 -13.91
C ARG A 13 6.98 6.65 -13.09
N ALA A 14 8.07 5.98 -12.78
CA ALA A 14 8.15 4.87 -11.88
C ALA A 14 7.93 5.54 -10.53
N GLY A 15 6.67 5.90 -10.29
CA GLY A 15 6.24 6.30 -8.97
C GLY A 15 6.69 5.18 -8.06
N THR A 16 7.37 5.55 -6.98
CA THR A 16 7.74 4.63 -5.92
C THR A 16 6.53 3.75 -5.64
N ARG A 17 6.65 2.44 -5.84
CA ARG A 17 5.56 1.50 -5.56
C ARG A 17 5.17 1.68 -4.10
N ARG A 18 3.88 1.75 -3.81
CA ARG A 18 3.42 2.06 -2.46
C ARG A 18 2.58 0.97 -1.87
N VAL A 19 2.72 0.78 -0.56
CA VAL A 19 1.90 -0.13 0.22
C VAL A 19 1.03 0.71 1.13
N LEU A 20 -0.29 0.57 0.96
CA LEU A 20 -1.27 1.27 1.78
C LEU A 20 -1.47 0.51 3.09
N PHE A 21 -1.21 1.16 4.21
CA PHE A 21 -1.44 0.64 5.55
C PHE A 21 -2.64 1.35 6.16
N VAL A 22 -3.70 0.60 6.47
CA VAL A 22 -4.97 1.15 6.96
C VAL A 22 -5.26 0.65 8.38
N GLY A 23 -5.62 1.56 9.27
CA GLY A 23 -5.88 1.27 10.67
C GLY A 23 -4.65 1.35 11.56
N SER A 24 -4.86 1.01 12.83
CA SER A 24 -3.84 1.02 13.88
C SER A 24 -3.66 -0.38 14.43
N PRO A 25 -2.46 -0.98 14.36
CA PRO A 25 -2.26 -2.34 14.85
C PRO A 25 -2.47 -2.40 16.36
N GLY A 26 -3.24 -3.39 16.79
CA GLY A 26 -3.39 -3.79 18.18
C GLY A 26 -2.07 -4.28 18.77
N ALA A 27 -2.01 -4.30 20.11
CA ALA A 27 -0.83 -4.75 20.83
C ALA A 27 -0.52 -6.24 20.59
N GLY A 28 0.75 -6.61 20.76
CA GLY A 28 1.19 -8.00 20.65
C GLY A 28 1.56 -8.41 19.23
N THR A 29 1.01 -9.52 18.75
CA THR A 29 1.40 -10.15 17.48
C THR A 29 1.06 -9.30 16.26
N GLU A 30 -0.04 -8.55 16.29
CA GLU A 30 -0.43 -7.68 15.18
C GLU A 30 0.57 -6.54 14.98
N LEU A 31 1.01 -5.89 16.07
CA LEU A 31 2.06 -4.86 16.00
C LEU A 31 3.39 -5.39 15.45
N THR A 32 3.78 -6.62 15.83
CA THR A 32 4.99 -7.25 15.28
C THR A 32 4.85 -7.51 13.79
N GLN A 33 3.71 -8.08 13.35
CA GLN A 33 3.46 -8.33 11.92
C GLN A 33 3.42 -7.02 11.12
N TRP A 34 2.79 -5.98 11.66
CA TRP A 34 2.75 -4.64 11.06
C TRP A 34 4.15 -4.07 10.83
N ALA A 35 5.03 -4.19 11.84
CA ALA A 35 6.41 -3.75 11.73
C ALA A 35 7.20 -4.55 10.68
N VAL A 36 6.99 -5.87 10.63
CA VAL A 36 7.60 -6.76 9.62
C VAL A 36 7.16 -6.36 8.21
N LEU A 37 5.87 -6.11 7.99
CA LEU A 37 5.34 -5.71 6.68
C LEU A 37 5.87 -4.34 6.23
N ARG A 38 6.01 -3.39 7.16
CA ARG A 38 6.64 -2.09 6.88
C ARG A 38 8.12 -2.24 6.52
N GLN A 39 8.82 -3.13 7.21
CA GLN A 39 10.22 -3.44 6.92
C GLN A 39 10.36 -4.12 5.55
N TRP A 40 9.49 -5.07 5.21
CA TRP A 40 9.42 -5.72 3.90
C TRP A 40 9.18 -4.71 2.77
N ALA A 41 8.22 -3.79 2.96
CA ALA A 41 7.96 -2.72 1.99
C ALA A 41 9.21 -1.86 1.79
N SER A 42 9.86 -1.46 2.89
CA SER A 42 11.09 -0.66 2.86
C SER A 42 12.25 -1.38 2.17
N ASP A 43 12.43 -2.68 2.43
CA ASP A 43 13.48 -3.51 1.82
C ASP A 43 13.34 -3.58 0.29
N ARG A 44 12.10 -3.54 -0.21
CA ARG A 44 11.79 -3.54 -1.64
C ARG A 44 11.70 -2.13 -2.25
N GLY A 45 12.07 -1.10 -1.50
CA GLY A 45 12.00 0.30 -1.94
C GLY A 45 10.57 0.82 -2.12
N MET A 46 9.60 0.21 -1.44
CA MET A 46 8.21 0.63 -1.45
C MET A 46 7.93 1.61 -0.31
N GLU A 47 7.10 2.61 -0.59
CA GLU A 47 6.70 3.60 0.41
C GLU A 47 5.45 3.13 1.16
N SER A 48 5.51 3.10 2.49
CA SER A 48 4.34 2.85 3.34
C SER A 48 3.51 4.11 3.48
N ILE A 49 2.29 4.11 2.95
CA ILE A 49 1.36 5.24 2.99
C ILE A 49 0.12 4.89 3.81
N SER A 50 -0.58 5.91 4.32
CA SER A 50 -1.85 5.72 5.04
C SER A 50 -3.08 6.13 4.23
N GLU A 51 -2.87 6.83 3.11
CA GLU A 51 -3.92 7.31 2.21
C GLU A 51 -3.73 6.69 0.83
N CYS A 52 -4.81 6.32 0.14
CA CYS A 52 -4.73 5.61 -1.13
C CYS A 52 -4.33 6.56 -2.28
N GLU A 53 -3.04 6.83 -2.43
CA GLU A 53 -2.50 7.80 -3.39
C GLU A 53 -1.37 7.25 -4.29
N GLY A 54 -1.51 7.48 -5.59
CA GLY A 54 -0.56 7.04 -6.62
C GLY A 54 -0.55 5.53 -6.88
N ASP A 55 0.64 4.98 -7.15
CA ASP A 55 0.82 3.58 -7.56
C ASP A 55 0.85 2.63 -6.35
N VAL A 56 -0.34 2.28 -5.88
CA VAL A 56 -0.52 1.39 -4.73
C VAL A 56 -0.58 -0.06 -5.20
N VAL A 57 0.36 -0.89 -4.75
CA VAL A 57 0.44 -2.30 -5.16
C VAL A 57 -0.43 -3.21 -4.31
N CYS A 58 -0.59 -2.89 -3.03
CA CYS A 58 -1.46 -3.60 -2.10
C CYS A 58 -1.90 -2.70 -0.94
N ALA A 59 -3.06 -3.04 -0.36
CA ALA A 59 -3.56 -2.46 0.87
C ALA A 59 -3.56 -3.51 1.98
N ILE A 60 -2.95 -3.16 3.11
CA ILE A 60 -2.84 -3.96 4.32
C ILE A 60 -3.67 -3.26 5.38
N ALA A 61 -4.72 -3.93 5.84
CA ALA A 61 -5.63 -3.43 6.87
C ALA A 61 -5.50 -4.26 8.14
N THR A 62 -5.64 -3.64 9.30
CA THR A 62 -5.78 -4.36 10.58
C THR A 62 -7.09 -5.14 10.61
N GLU A 63 -7.20 -6.14 11.49
CA GLU A 63 -8.45 -6.88 11.64
C GLU A 63 -9.60 -5.94 12.06
N ASP A 64 -9.32 -4.96 12.93
CA ASP A 64 -10.27 -3.92 13.35
C ASP A 64 -10.91 -3.20 12.15
N VAL A 65 -10.09 -2.81 11.16
CA VAL A 65 -10.58 -2.16 9.92
C VAL A 65 -11.42 -3.09 9.06
N LEU A 66 -11.05 -4.38 8.99
CA LEU A 66 -11.81 -5.38 8.25
C LEU A 66 -13.15 -5.72 8.93
N ASP A 67 -13.18 -5.67 10.27
CA ASP A 67 -14.38 -5.81 11.10
C ASP A 67 -15.24 -4.53 11.14
N GLY A 68 -14.78 -3.45 10.51
CA GLY A 68 -15.51 -2.18 10.42
C GLY A 68 -15.34 -1.26 11.63
N LEU A 69 -14.49 -1.62 12.57
CA LEU A 69 -14.03 -0.78 13.68
C LEU A 69 -12.92 0.14 13.15
N CYS A 70 -13.31 1.17 12.41
CA CYS A 70 -12.33 2.06 11.81
C CYS A 70 -12.81 3.50 11.71
N THR A 71 -11.86 4.40 11.45
CA THR A 71 -12.19 5.78 11.19
C THR A 71 -12.83 5.92 9.80
N PRO A 72 -13.62 6.98 9.54
CA PRO A 72 -14.16 7.22 8.20
C PRO A 72 -13.06 7.35 7.13
N SER A 73 -11.87 7.85 7.50
CA SER A 73 -10.72 7.93 6.60
C SER A 73 -10.19 6.55 6.21
N ASP A 74 -10.08 5.62 7.17
CA ASP A 74 -9.67 4.23 6.93
C ASP A 74 -10.65 3.52 5.99
N ALA A 75 -11.96 3.66 6.26
CA ALA A 75 -13.01 3.09 5.43
C ALA A 75 -12.92 3.64 3.99
N MET A 76 -12.68 4.94 3.83
CA MET A 76 -12.54 5.57 2.53
C MET A 76 -11.26 5.13 1.79
N ALA A 77 -10.13 4.99 2.49
CA ALA A 77 -8.89 4.47 1.90
C ALA A 77 -9.07 3.03 1.39
N MET A 78 -9.77 2.18 2.15
CA MET A 78 -10.11 0.81 1.74
C MET A 78 -11.08 0.78 0.56
N GLN A 79 -12.10 1.65 0.56
CA GLN A 79 -13.03 1.76 -0.56
C GLN A 79 -12.31 2.20 -1.84
N LEU A 80 -11.40 3.18 -1.75
CA LEU A 80 -10.58 3.64 -2.87
C LEU A 80 -9.66 2.55 -3.39
N ALA A 81 -8.97 1.82 -2.51
CA ALA A 81 -8.12 0.70 -2.88
C ALA A 81 -8.92 -0.37 -3.64
N ARG A 82 -10.08 -0.77 -3.13
CA ARG A 82 -10.98 -1.72 -3.78
C ARG A 82 -11.49 -1.21 -5.13
N ALA A 83 -11.89 0.06 -5.21
CA ALA A 83 -12.36 0.68 -6.46
C ALA A 83 -11.27 0.72 -7.55
N ARG A 84 -10.00 0.79 -7.14
CA ARG A 84 -8.84 0.73 -8.05
C ARG A 84 -8.41 -0.69 -8.39
N GLY A 85 -9.07 -1.72 -7.85
CA GLY A 85 -8.69 -3.12 -8.04
C GLY A 85 -7.42 -3.53 -7.27
N VAL A 86 -7.01 -2.73 -6.28
CA VAL A 86 -5.85 -3.03 -5.44
C VAL A 86 -6.24 -4.17 -4.47
N PRO A 87 -5.40 -5.21 -4.34
CA PRO A 87 -5.65 -6.29 -3.38
C PRO A 87 -5.63 -5.73 -1.95
N CYS A 88 -6.73 -5.94 -1.23
CA CYS A 88 -6.88 -5.54 0.16
C CYS A 88 -6.84 -6.78 1.04
N VAL A 89 -5.87 -6.87 1.94
CA VAL A 89 -5.64 -8.03 2.82
C VAL A 89 -5.52 -7.61 4.27
N GLY A 90 -5.78 -8.57 5.17
CA GLY A 90 -5.49 -8.39 6.58
C GLY A 90 -3.99 -8.47 6.87
N VAL A 91 -3.54 -7.79 7.92
CA VAL A 91 -2.16 -7.89 8.45
C VAL A 91 -1.74 -9.34 8.67
N ARG A 92 -2.67 -10.18 9.11
CA ARG A 92 -2.43 -11.61 9.36
C ARG A 92 -2.20 -12.41 8.08
N ASP A 93 -2.88 -12.04 6.98
CA ASP A 93 -2.80 -12.71 5.68
C ASP A 93 -1.78 -12.06 4.73
N ALA A 94 -1.22 -10.90 5.08
CA ALA A 94 -0.31 -10.15 4.23
C ALA A 94 0.97 -10.92 3.87
N HIS A 95 1.36 -11.90 4.68
CA HIS A 95 2.46 -12.83 4.38
C HIS A 95 2.25 -13.62 3.07
N LEU A 96 0.99 -13.81 2.64
CA LEU A 96 0.66 -14.44 1.36
C LEU A 96 0.99 -13.53 0.16
N LEU A 97 0.92 -12.20 0.34
CA LEU A 97 1.29 -11.23 -0.68
C LEU A 97 2.80 -11.07 -0.80
N GLU A 98 3.55 -11.23 0.30
CA GLU A 98 5.02 -11.17 0.28
C GLU A 98 5.62 -12.22 -0.67
N ALA A 99 4.94 -13.35 -0.88
CA ALA A 99 5.33 -14.42 -1.80
C ALA A 99 4.83 -14.20 -3.24
N ALA A 100 3.84 -13.34 -3.45
CA ALA A 100 3.21 -13.10 -4.75
C ALA A 100 3.73 -11.85 -5.48
N ILE A 101 4.34 -10.92 -4.74
CA ILE A 101 4.91 -9.64 -5.23
C ILE A 101 6.44 -9.72 -5.20
#